data_AF-A0A2V7QJH9-F1
#
_entry.id   AF-A0A2V7QJH9-F1
#
_cell.length_a   1.000
_cell.length_b   1.000
_cell.length_c   1.000
_cell.angle_alpha   90.00
_cell.angle_beta   90.00
_cell.angle_gamma   90.00
#
_symmetry.space_group_name_H-M   'P 1'
#
loop_
_entity.id
_entity.type
_entity.pdbx_description
1 polymer ?
#
loop_
_entity_poly.entity_id
_entity_poly.type
_entity_poly.pdbx_seq_one_letter_code
_entity_poly.pdbx_strand_id
1 'polypeptide(L)'
;MVVVLTILLAAGFAALSSERRVHANDEAALDAFTLAETGLELFIAKRDSFGFKAAPPAVSESTRITLGGGYADVILRRIRNDTLAGRFGYAIRSHGVSTVAALSGTPQAERTVAEYAVWQTGSMNVLAGWSSLSGLHKNGSSAMGSGADQCGKQPAVAGVAVPGNPGYTQNGGQLAPQGSPPVDTVAPTPTQMADSVKIDWAGLAGGTALTPDITIPPGAWPSFSNPSYWPTILVQGDFALPGNGQGTLIVTGSLTISGSITWDGVLLVGNNLTSNGDNAVNGATVTGLNVKLGATLPQGDIGNGTKSFNYNSCNIAKAMAGMGQLVGYSNAWVDNWPTY
;
A
#
# COMPACT_ATOMS: atom_id res chain seq x y z
N MET A 1 14.16 -53.69 -56.84
CA MET A 1 14.98 -52.86 -55.91
C MET A 1 14.46 -51.43 -55.75
N VAL A 2 13.94 -50.79 -56.81
CA VAL A 2 13.39 -49.41 -56.76
C VAL A 2 12.21 -49.24 -55.78
N VAL A 3 11.31 -50.22 -55.68
CA VAL A 3 10.12 -50.17 -54.80
C VAL A 3 10.48 -50.14 -53.30
N VAL A 4 11.52 -50.88 -52.89
CA VAL A 4 11.97 -50.92 -51.49
C VAL A 4 12.62 -49.59 -51.10
N LEU A 5 13.36 -48.97 -52.02
CA LEU A 5 13.99 -47.66 -51.81
C LEU A 5 12.93 -46.55 -51.66
N THR A 6 11.87 -46.57 -52.46
CA THR A 6 10.77 -45.60 -52.36
C THR A 6 9.97 -45.73 -51.07
N ILE A 7 9.77 -46.95 -50.56
CA ILE A 7 9.07 -47.17 -49.28
C ILE A 7 9.92 -46.68 -48.10
N LEU A 8 11.24 -46.92 -48.12
CA LEU A 8 12.15 -46.44 -47.08
C LEU A 8 12.26 -44.90 -47.07
N LEU A 9 12.30 -44.26 -48.25
CA LEU A 9 12.27 -42.80 -48.37
C LEU A 9 10.95 -42.21 -47.85
N ALA A 10 9.81 -42.80 -48.21
CA ALA A 10 8.50 -42.36 -47.71
C ALA A 10 8.38 -42.50 -46.18
N ALA A 11 8.88 -43.59 -45.61
CA ALA A 11 8.93 -43.79 -44.16
C ALA A 11 9.85 -42.77 -43.46
N GLY A 12 11.02 -42.44 -44.06
CA GLY A 12 11.92 -41.41 -43.57
C GLY A 12 11.31 -40.01 -43.58
N PHE A 13 10.62 -39.63 -44.67
CA PHE A 13 9.90 -38.35 -44.74
C PHE A 13 8.73 -38.28 -43.76
N ALA A 14 7.99 -39.38 -43.57
CA ALA A 14 6.91 -39.44 -42.58
C ALA A 14 7.45 -39.27 -41.15
N ALA A 15 8.54 -39.94 -40.79
CA ALA A 15 9.19 -39.81 -39.49
C ALA A 15 9.68 -38.38 -39.23
N LEU A 16 10.40 -37.78 -40.19
CA LEU A 16 10.88 -36.39 -40.09
C LEU A 16 9.73 -35.38 -40.01
N SER A 17 8.64 -35.60 -40.75
CA SER A 17 7.46 -34.74 -40.68
C SER A 17 6.75 -34.82 -39.33
N SER A 18 6.74 -36.01 -38.71
CA SER A 18 6.20 -36.23 -37.37
C SER A 18 7.06 -35.54 -36.31
N GLU A 19 8.38 -35.69 -36.38
CA GLU A 19 9.33 -35.09 -35.44
C GLU A 19 9.28 -33.55 -35.50
N ARG A 20 9.23 -32.98 -36.72
CA ARG A 20 9.04 -31.55 -36.92
C ARG A 20 7.72 -31.04 -36.31
N ARG A 21 6.65 -31.83 -36.42
CA ARG A 21 5.34 -31.48 -35.86
C ARG A 21 5.32 -31.55 -34.34
N VAL A 22 6.03 -32.51 -33.74
CA VAL A 22 6.21 -32.58 -32.28
C VAL A 22 6.98 -31.36 -31.80
N HIS A 23 8.13 -31.05 -32.40
CA HIS A 23 8.92 -29.87 -32.01
C HIS A 23 8.15 -28.55 -32.16
N ALA A 24 7.41 -28.37 -33.26
CA ALA A 24 6.62 -27.16 -33.46
C ALA A 24 5.47 -27.02 -32.44
N ASN A 25 4.87 -28.14 -32.02
CA ASN A 25 3.86 -28.15 -30.96
C ASN A 25 4.47 -27.85 -29.58
N ASP A 26 5.66 -28.39 -29.29
CA ASP A 26 6.36 -28.14 -28.03
C ASP A 26 6.78 -26.66 -27.93
N GLU A 27 7.31 -26.08 -29.01
CA GLU A 27 7.64 -24.66 -29.10
C GLU A 27 6.40 -23.78 -28.88
N ALA A 28 5.31 -24.05 -29.58
CA ALA A 28 4.07 -23.28 -29.42
C ALA A 28 3.45 -23.42 -28.02
N ALA A 29 3.58 -24.59 -27.39
CA ALA A 29 3.14 -24.81 -26.01
C ALA A 29 3.99 -24.03 -24.99
N LEU A 30 5.31 -23.95 -25.21
CA LEU A 30 6.22 -23.13 -24.41
C LEU A 30 5.91 -21.64 -24.59
N ASP A 31 5.66 -21.17 -25.81
CA ASP A 31 5.27 -19.79 -26.08
C ASP A 31 3.97 -19.42 -25.35
N ALA A 32 2.94 -20.28 -25.45
CA ALA A 32 1.68 -20.08 -24.75
C ALA A 32 1.87 -20.05 -23.22
N PHE A 33 2.75 -20.90 -22.69
CA PHE A 33 3.13 -20.90 -21.28
C PHE A 33 3.80 -19.58 -20.86
N THR A 34 4.79 -19.12 -21.61
CA THR A 34 5.49 -17.85 -21.35
C THR A 34 4.54 -16.65 -21.42
N LEU A 35 3.61 -16.63 -22.38
CA LEU A 35 2.55 -15.62 -22.44
C LEU A 35 1.68 -15.64 -21.19
N ALA A 36 1.26 -16.82 -20.74
CA ALA A 36 0.44 -16.99 -19.56
C ALA A 36 1.16 -16.50 -18.28
N GLU A 37 2.42 -16.89 -18.06
CA GLU A 37 3.21 -16.43 -16.90
C GLU A 37 3.47 -14.93 -16.95
N THR A 38 3.89 -14.41 -18.09
CA THR A 38 4.15 -12.96 -18.24
C THR A 38 2.88 -12.16 -17.97
N GLY A 39 1.72 -12.63 -18.44
CA GLY A 39 0.42 -12.01 -18.15
C GLY A 39 0.09 -12.02 -16.66
N LEU A 40 0.33 -13.14 -15.97
CA LEU A 40 0.10 -13.28 -14.53
C LEU A 40 0.97 -12.29 -13.73
N GLU A 41 2.28 -12.29 -13.99
CA GLU A 41 3.24 -11.43 -13.29
C GLU A 41 2.97 -9.95 -13.55
N LEU A 42 2.72 -9.58 -14.80
CA LEU A 42 2.37 -8.19 -15.15
C LEU A 42 1.08 -7.74 -14.48
N PHE A 43 0.07 -8.61 -14.40
CA PHE A 43 -1.18 -8.27 -13.72
C PHE A 43 -0.96 -8.06 -12.22
N ILE A 44 -0.23 -8.94 -11.54
CA ILE A 44 0.09 -8.79 -10.12
C ILE A 44 0.87 -7.49 -9.88
N ALA A 45 1.89 -7.23 -10.69
CA ALA A 45 2.79 -6.09 -10.51
C ALA A 45 2.20 -4.75 -10.96
N LYS A 46 1.33 -4.73 -11.97
CA LYS A 46 0.84 -3.50 -12.62
C LYS A 46 -0.67 -3.46 -12.77
N ARG A 47 -1.39 -4.09 -11.84
CA ARG A 47 -2.87 -4.13 -11.80
C ARG A 47 -3.52 -2.78 -12.10
N ASP A 48 -3.03 -1.71 -11.47
CA ASP A 48 -3.59 -0.36 -11.60
C ASP A 48 -3.44 0.21 -13.01
N SER A 49 -2.40 -0.20 -13.75
CA SER A 49 -2.18 0.20 -15.15
C SER A 49 -3.24 -0.35 -16.10
N PHE A 50 -3.93 -1.42 -15.70
CA PHE A 50 -5.08 -1.99 -16.40
C PHE A 50 -6.42 -1.39 -15.97
N GLY A 51 -6.41 -0.33 -15.16
CA GLY A 51 -7.60 0.42 -14.73
C GLY A 51 -8.25 -0.08 -13.43
N PHE A 52 -7.72 -1.14 -12.81
CA PHE A 52 -8.23 -1.66 -11.55
C PHE A 52 -7.61 -0.92 -10.36
N LYS A 53 -8.28 0.10 -9.83
CA LYS A 53 -7.76 0.94 -8.71
C LYS A 53 -8.38 0.64 -7.35
N ALA A 54 -9.32 -0.30 -7.27
CA ALA A 54 -9.97 -0.64 -6.01
C ALA A 54 -8.96 -1.27 -5.03
N ALA A 55 -8.96 -0.83 -3.78
CA ALA A 55 -8.08 -1.35 -2.73
C ALA A 55 -8.92 -1.64 -1.46
N PRO A 56 -9.10 -2.92 -1.05
CA PRO A 56 -8.62 -4.14 -1.71
C PRO A 56 -9.27 -4.37 -3.10
N PRO A 57 -8.71 -5.27 -3.94
CA PRO A 57 -9.29 -5.62 -5.23
C PRO A 57 -10.76 -6.03 -5.16
N ALA A 58 -11.48 -5.80 -6.26
CA ALA A 58 -12.89 -6.17 -6.36
C ALA A 58 -13.08 -7.70 -6.25
N VAL A 59 -14.34 -8.13 -6.15
CA VAL A 59 -14.67 -9.57 -6.06
C VAL A 59 -14.14 -10.35 -7.28
N SER A 60 -14.18 -9.71 -8.44
CA SER A 60 -13.63 -10.26 -9.69
C SER A 60 -13.12 -9.13 -10.56
N GLU A 61 -12.00 -9.34 -11.21
CA GLU A 61 -11.38 -8.42 -12.17
C GLU A 61 -10.86 -9.23 -13.34
N SER A 62 -10.99 -8.71 -14.56
CA SER A 62 -10.54 -9.42 -15.75
C SER A 62 -10.05 -8.49 -16.83
N THR A 63 -8.92 -8.81 -17.44
CA THR A 63 -8.34 -8.03 -18.54
C THR A 63 -7.60 -8.93 -19.52
N ARG A 64 -7.48 -8.46 -20.76
CA ARG A 64 -6.59 -9.05 -21.77
C ARG A 64 -5.31 -8.23 -21.85
N ILE A 65 -4.17 -8.90 -21.76
CA ILE A 65 -2.84 -8.32 -21.91
C ILE A 65 -2.27 -8.77 -23.25
N THR A 66 -2.09 -7.84 -24.18
CA THR A 66 -1.44 -8.13 -25.47
C THR A 66 0.07 -8.16 -25.30
N LEU A 67 0.72 -9.21 -25.80
CA LEU A 67 2.15 -9.45 -25.71
C LEU A 67 2.71 -9.78 -27.10
N GLY A 68 4.03 -9.80 -27.26
CA GLY A 68 4.64 -10.24 -28.51
C GLY A 68 4.25 -11.70 -28.81
N GLY A 69 3.72 -11.97 -30.00
CA GLY A 69 3.33 -13.33 -30.43
C GLY A 69 1.97 -13.82 -29.94
N GLY A 70 1.25 -13.07 -29.09
CA GLY A 70 -0.07 -13.49 -28.61
C GLY A 70 -0.69 -12.59 -27.55
N TYR A 71 -1.49 -13.18 -26.68
CA TYR A 71 -2.10 -12.46 -25.56
C TYR A 71 -2.30 -13.38 -24.35
N ALA A 72 -2.53 -12.77 -23.19
CA ALA A 72 -2.92 -13.45 -21.97
C ALA A 72 -4.22 -12.85 -21.42
N ASP A 73 -5.23 -13.69 -21.20
CA ASP A 73 -6.46 -13.32 -20.51
C ASP A 73 -6.32 -13.61 -19.01
N VAL A 74 -6.26 -12.54 -18.21
CA VAL A 74 -6.05 -12.63 -16.77
C VAL A 74 -7.36 -12.37 -16.04
N ILE A 75 -7.68 -13.24 -15.07
CA ILE A 75 -8.85 -13.13 -14.20
C ILE A 75 -8.40 -13.28 -12.76
N LEU A 76 -8.66 -12.26 -11.95
CA LEU A 76 -8.55 -12.30 -10.49
C LEU A 76 -9.93 -12.56 -9.90
N ARG A 77 -10.04 -13.49 -8.95
CA ARG A 77 -11.27 -13.79 -8.23
C ARG A 77 -11.02 -13.93 -6.74
N ARG A 78 -11.82 -13.24 -5.92
CA ARG A 78 -11.73 -13.32 -4.46
C ARG A 78 -12.26 -14.66 -3.96
N ILE A 79 -11.42 -15.40 -3.27
CA ILE A 79 -11.73 -16.72 -2.69
C ILE A 79 -11.88 -16.67 -1.16
N ARG A 80 -11.30 -15.66 -0.51
CA ARG A 80 -11.43 -15.43 0.93
C ARG A 80 -11.75 -13.98 1.21
N ASN A 81 -12.73 -13.77 2.08
CA ASN A 81 -13.14 -12.46 2.55
C ASN A 81 -13.19 -12.44 4.08
N ASP A 82 -12.17 -11.87 4.71
CA ASP A 82 -12.09 -11.68 6.17
C ASP A 82 -12.00 -10.19 6.47
N THR A 83 -13.16 -9.54 6.51
CA THR A 83 -13.28 -8.10 6.74
C THR A 83 -12.88 -7.69 8.16
N LEU A 84 -12.94 -8.61 9.13
CA LEU A 84 -12.59 -8.35 10.52
C LEU A 84 -11.06 -8.32 10.71
N ALA A 85 -10.33 -9.22 10.06
CA ALA A 85 -8.87 -9.26 10.10
C ALA A 85 -8.21 -8.43 8.99
N GLY A 86 -9.00 -7.85 8.07
CA GLY A 86 -8.48 -7.13 6.90
C GLY A 86 -7.73 -8.02 5.91
N ARG A 87 -8.04 -9.33 5.89
CA ARG A 87 -7.33 -10.33 5.08
C ARG A 87 -8.21 -10.77 3.90
N PHE A 88 -7.74 -10.52 2.69
CA PHE A 88 -8.45 -10.90 1.47
C PHE A 88 -7.58 -11.84 0.64
N GLY A 89 -8.10 -13.02 0.30
CA GLY A 89 -7.41 -14.01 -0.51
C GLY A 89 -8.01 -14.10 -1.90
N TYR A 90 -7.17 -14.27 -2.90
CA TYR A 90 -7.52 -14.26 -4.32
C TYR A 90 -6.90 -15.47 -5.03
N ALA A 91 -7.60 -15.94 -6.07
CA ALA A 91 -7.04 -16.80 -7.09
C ALA A 91 -6.91 -15.96 -8.36
N ILE A 92 -5.71 -15.92 -8.93
CA ILE A 92 -5.43 -15.22 -10.17
C ILE A 92 -5.12 -16.28 -11.21
N ARG A 93 -5.81 -16.23 -12.35
CA ARG A 93 -5.64 -17.15 -13.46
C ARG A 93 -5.22 -16.36 -14.68
N SER A 94 -4.24 -16.86 -15.43
CA SER A 94 -3.80 -16.30 -16.70
C SER A 94 -3.87 -17.37 -17.78
N HIS A 95 -4.65 -17.13 -18.83
CA HIS A 95 -4.79 -17.99 -20.00
C HIS A 95 -4.04 -17.37 -21.17
N GLY A 96 -2.87 -17.92 -21.48
CA GLY A 96 -2.02 -17.49 -22.59
C GLY A 96 -2.41 -18.19 -23.90
N VAL A 97 -2.56 -17.41 -24.95
CA VAL A 97 -2.87 -17.88 -26.31
C VAL A 97 -1.79 -17.40 -27.27
N SER A 98 -1.05 -18.34 -27.86
CA SER A 98 -0.09 -18.02 -28.92
C SER A 98 -0.83 -17.84 -30.24
N THR A 99 -0.62 -16.69 -30.87
CA THR A 99 -1.15 -16.38 -32.20
C THR A 99 -0.15 -16.72 -33.31
N VAL A 100 1.07 -17.13 -32.96
CA VAL A 100 2.06 -17.63 -33.90
C VAL A 100 1.67 -19.05 -34.30
N ALA A 101 1.28 -19.22 -35.56
CA ALA A 101 0.89 -20.53 -36.08
C ALA A 101 2.13 -21.43 -36.21
N ALA A 102 2.19 -22.50 -35.43
CA ALA A 102 3.23 -23.52 -35.54
C ALA A 102 3.25 -24.17 -36.94
N LEU A 103 2.06 -24.48 -37.48
CA LEU A 103 1.84 -25.05 -38.81
C LEU A 103 0.49 -24.59 -39.38
N SER A 104 0.35 -24.61 -40.71
CA SER A 104 -0.94 -24.31 -41.35
C SER A 104 -2.00 -25.35 -40.96
N GLY A 105 -3.15 -24.90 -40.44
CA GLY A 105 -4.27 -25.76 -40.06
C GLY A 105 -4.17 -26.42 -38.68
N THR A 106 -3.17 -26.08 -37.86
CA THR A 106 -3.15 -26.46 -36.44
C THR A 106 -3.87 -25.41 -35.59
N PRO A 107 -4.62 -25.82 -34.54
CA PRO A 107 -5.21 -24.88 -33.59
C PRO A 107 -4.12 -24.08 -32.88
N GLN A 108 -4.51 -22.91 -32.35
CA GLN A 108 -3.61 -22.09 -31.54
C GLN A 108 -3.19 -22.84 -30.28
N ALA A 109 -1.95 -22.64 -29.86
CA ALA A 109 -1.46 -23.19 -28.61
C ALA A 109 -1.96 -22.35 -27.44
N GLU A 110 -2.47 -23.02 -26.41
CA GLU A 110 -3.05 -22.40 -25.24
C GLU A 110 -2.49 -23.03 -23.97
N ARG A 111 -2.21 -22.20 -22.96
CA ARG A 111 -1.81 -22.64 -21.62
C ARG A 111 -2.45 -21.78 -20.56
N THR A 112 -2.81 -22.40 -19.44
CA THR A 112 -3.38 -21.68 -18.30
C THR A 112 -2.52 -21.90 -17.07
N VAL A 113 -2.05 -20.81 -16.48
CA VAL A 113 -1.39 -20.83 -15.17
C VAL A 113 -2.27 -20.13 -14.14
N ALA A 114 -2.13 -20.49 -12.88
CA ALA A 114 -2.81 -19.82 -11.79
C ALA A 114 -1.92 -19.70 -10.55
N GLU A 115 -2.17 -18.66 -9.76
CA GLU A 115 -1.51 -18.44 -8.49
C GLU A 115 -2.52 -17.92 -7.46
N TYR A 116 -2.37 -18.38 -6.21
CA TYR A 116 -3.07 -17.78 -5.09
C TYR A 116 -2.31 -16.56 -4.57
N ALA A 117 -3.04 -15.49 -4.29
CA ALA A 117 -2.48 -14.27 -3.75
C ALA A 117 -3.26 -13.77 -2.54
N VAL A 118 -2.62 -12.94 -1.73
CA VAL A 118 -3.25 -12.23 -0.62
C VAL A 118 -3.10 -10.74 -0.81
N TRP A 119 -4.14 -9.99 -0.48
CA TRP A 119 -4.01 -8.55 -0.34
C TRP A 119 -3.32 -8.25 0.99
N GLN A 120 -2.11 -7.72 0.92
CA GLN A 120 -1.41 -7.19 2.08
C GLN A 120 -1.67 -5.69 2.12
N THR A 121 -2.41 -5.22 3.12
CA THR A 121 -2.56 -3.78 3.38
C THR A 121 -1.21 -3.21 3.79
N GLY A 122 -0.95 -1.95 3.43
CA GLY A 122 0.19 -1.23 3.99
C GLY A 122 0.13 -1.26 5.52
N SER A 123 1.27 -1.45 6.17
CA SER A 123 1.41 -1.34 7.61
C SER A 123 2.31 -0.16 7.94
N MET A 124 2.04 0.47 9.08
CA MET A 124 2.87 1.57 9.58
C MET A 124 3.37 1.18 10.97
N ASN A 125 4.66 1.44 11.24
CA ASN A 125 5.16 1.36 12.60
C ASN A 125 4.61 2.55 13.41
N VAL A 126 3.73 2.26 14.37
CA VAL A 126 3.12 3.26 15.24
C VAL A 126 3.77 3.17 16.62
N LEU A 127 4.57 4.17 16.97
CA LEU A 127 5.23 4.24 18.29
C LEU A 127 4.28 4.77 19.37
N ALA A 128 3.38 5.69 18.99
CA ALA A 128 2.43 6.34 19.87
C ALA A 128 1.23 6.89 19.08
N GLY A 129 0.16 7.29 19.79
CA GLY A 129 -0.91 8.10 19.20
C GLY A 129 -0.37 9.38 18.53
N TRP A 130 0.62 10.00 19.17
CA TRP A 130 1.43 11.08 18.58
C TRP A 130 2.94 10.83 18.77
N SER A 131 3.65 10.63 17.66
CA SER A 131 5.12 10.59 17.64
C SER A 131 5.70 11.92 17.14
N SER A 132 6.57 12.57 17.90
CA SER A 132 7.23 13.82 17.47
C SER A 132 8.74 13.73 17.56
N LEU A 133 9.41 13.82 16.40
CA LEU A 133 10.87 13.77 16.32
C LEU A 133 11.54 15.01 16.92
N SER A 134 10.85 16.15 16.92
CA SER A 134 11.32 17.42 17.46
C SER A 134 10.95 17.63 18.93
N GLY A 135 10.35 16.64 19.60
CA GLY A 135 9.77 16.80 20.93
C GLY A 135 8.41 17.53 20.91
N LEU A 136 7.79 17.63 22.09
CA LEU A 136 6.49 18.30 22.25
C LEU A 136 6.43 19.09 23.56
N HIS A 137 5.86 20.28 23.47
CA HIS A 137 5.49 21.13 24.59
C HIS A 137 3.96 21.24 24.65
N LYS A 138 3.40 21.01 25.84
CA LYS A 138 1.97 21.23 26.12
C LYS A 138 1.78 22.29 27.19
N ASN A 139 1.00 23.32 26.88
CA ASN A 139 0.58 24.28 27.89
C ASN A 139 -0.75 23.82 28.55
N GLY A 140 -0.77 23.69 29.86
CA GLY A 140 -1.89 23.17 30.65
C GLY A 140 -1.98 21.63 30.70
N SER A 141 -2.82 21.13 31.62
CA SER A 141 -3.04 19.69 31.88
C SER A 141 -4.31 19.12 31.21
N SER A 142 -4.92 19.86 30.27
CA SER A 142 -6.05 19.35 29.49
C SER A 142 -5.62 18.13 28.67
N ALA A 143 -6.50 17.13 28.57
CA ALA A 143 -6.21 15.88 27.86
C ALA A 143 -5.68 16.13 26.44
N MET A 144 -4.70 15.33 26.02
CA MET A 144 -4.08 15.44 24.70
C MET A 144 -4.42 14.28 23.75
N GLY A 145 -4.93 13.18 24.29
CA GLY A 145 -5.23 11.95 23.56
C GLY A 145 -4.63 10.72 24.25
N SER A 146 -4.93 9.54 23.73
CA SER A 146 -4.52 8.25 24.30
C SER A 146 -3.84 7.33 23.30
N GLY A 147 -2.85 6.56 23.78
CA GLY A 147 -2.25 5.46 23.04
C GLY A 147 -3.05 4.15 23.09
N ALA A 148 -4.14 4.08 23.85
CA ALA A 148 -5.04 2.93 23.81
C ALA A 148 -5.71 2.81 22.44
N ASP A 149 -5.71 1.61 21.84
CA ASP A 149 -6.36 1.40 20.56
C ASP A 149 -7.87 1.55 20.69
N GLN A 150 -8.42 2.63 20.14
CA GLN A 150 -9.85 2.86 20.12
C GLN A 150 -10.62 1.83 19.31
N CYS A 151 -9.95 1.10 18.39
CA CYS A 151 -10.60 0.01 17.69
C CYS A 151 -10.55 -1.34 18.44
N GLY A 152 -9.68 -1.48 19.45
CA GLY A 152 -9.48 -2.72 20.18
C GLY A 152 -9.01 -3.90 19.32
N LYS A 153 -8.33 -3.64 18.21
CA LYS A 153 -7.83 -4.66 17.26
C LYS A 153 -6.31 -4.83 17.32
N GLN A 154 -5.60 -3.82 17.81
CA GLN A 154 -4.15 -3.83 17.99
C GLN A 154 -3.79 -3.57 19.46
N PRO A 155 -2.59 -3.97 19.90
CA PRO A 155 -2.08 -3.61 21.21
C PRO A 155 -2.06 -2.09 21.41
N ALA A 156 -2.21 -1.65 22.67
CA ALA A 156 -2.01 -0.26 23.03
C ALA A 156 -0.56 0.16 22.76
N VAL A 157 -0.39 1.42 22.37
CA VAL A 157 0.91 2.10 22.19
C VAL A 157 1.04 3.21 23.24
N ALA A 158 2.15 3.95 23.21
CA ALA A 158 2.29 5.11 24.07
C ALA A 158 1.32 6.24 23.68
N GLY A 159 0.96 7.11 24.63
CA GLY A 159 0.19 8.33 24.29
C GLY A 159 1.00 9.23 23.37
N VAL A 160 2.23 9.50 23.79
CA VAL A 160 3.21 10.31 23.07
C VAL A 160 4.55 9.59 23.00
N ALA A 161 5.21 9.68 21.85
CA ALA A 161 6.61 9.26 21.67
C ALA A 161 7.45 10.48 21.27
N VAL A 162 8.57 10.71 21.96
CA VAL A 162 9.47 11.87 21.78
C VAL A 162 10.95 11.48 21.98
N PRO A 163 11.93 12.29 21.54
CA PRO A 163 13.32 12.08 21.91
C PRO A 163 13.53 12.49 23.39
N GLY A 164 14.68 12.18 23.99
CA GLY A 164 15.02 12.61 25.35
C GLY A 164 15.27 14.12 25.46
N ASN A 165 15.81 14.72 24.42
CA ASN A 165 16.00 16.17 24.28
C ASN A 165 15.60 16.60 22.87
N PRO A 166 14.65 17.54 22.68
CA PRO A 166 14.00 18.38 23.69
C PRO A 166 12.88 17.73 24.50
N GLY A 167 12.59 16.43 24.32
CA GLY A 167 11.68 15.75 25.24
C GLY A 167 10.20 16.06 25.04
N TYR A 168 9.43 15.54 25.99
CA TYR A 168 8.08 16.00 26.29
C TYR A 168 8.16 16.97 27.47
N THR A 169 7.64 18.17 27.30
CA THR A 169 7.54 19.16 28.37
C THR A 169 6.08 19.61 28.53
N GLN A 170 5.69 19.94 29.75
CA GLN A 170 4.34 20.41 30.04
C GLN A 170 4.34 21.47 31.14
N ASN A 171 3.49 22.49 30.97
CA ASN A 171 3.11 23.37 32.07
C ASN A 171 1.77 22.91 32.66
N GLY A 172 1.64 22.84 33.98
CA GLY A 172 0.40 22.45 34.66
C GLY A 172 0.56 21.18 35.51
N GLY A 173 -0.56 20.66 36.01
CA GLY A 173 -0.58 19.54 36.96
C GLY A 173 -0.37 18.18 36.31
N GLN A 174 -1.45 17.39 36.21
CA GLN A 174 -1.42 16.01 35.70
C GLN A 174 -0.94 15.95 34.24
N LEU A 175 -0.24 14.87 33.87
CA LEU A 175 0.19 14.63 32.49
C LEU A 175 -1.03 14.62 31.55
N ALA A 176 -0.97 15.45 30.51
CA ALA A 176 -2.00 15.57 29.50
C ALA A 176 -2.15 14.34 28.57
N PRO A 177 -1.06 13.65 28.15
CA PRO A 177 -1.15 12.43 27.38
C PRO A 177 -1.68 11.29 28.25
N GLN A 178 -2.44 10.38 27.64
CA GLN A 178 -2.95 9.17 28.28
C GLN A 178 -2.40 7.93 27.58
N GLY A 179 -2.44 6.78 28.24
CA GLY A 179 -1.91 5.52 27.72
C GLY A 179 -0.94 4.87 28.71
N SER A 180 -0.33 3.77 28.28
CA SER A 180 0.64 3.03 29.10
C SER A 180 1.84 2.61 28.25
N PRO A 181 2.93 3.39 28.23
CA PRO A 181 3.14 4.62 29.00
C PRO A 181 2.39 5.83 28.40
N PRO A 182 2.05 6.86 29.21
CA PRO A 182 1.53 8.13 28.69
C PRO A 182 2.52 8.86 27.77
N VAL A 183 3.80 8.86 28.15
CA VAL A 183 4.92 9.43 27.39
C VAL A 183 6.02 8.38 27.32
N ASP A 184 6.48 8.09 26.11
CA ASP A 184 7.62 7.23 25.84
C ASP A 184 8.79 8.05 25.30
N THR A 185 9.96 7.87 25.91
CA THR A 185 11.21 8.50 25.47
C THR A 185 11.99 7.49 24.64
N VAL A 186 11.84 7.58 23.33
CA VAL A 186 12.25 6.51 22.40
C VAL A 186 13.76 6.49 22.17
N ALA A 187 14.40 7.66 22.13
CA ALA A 187 15.83 7.78 21.88
C ALA A 187 16.38 9.10 22.47
N PRO A 188 17.68 9.22 22.77
CA PRO A 188 18.22 10.43 23.40
C PRO A 188 18.09 11.72 22.56
N THR A 189 18.24 11.62 21.23
CA THR A 189 18.28 12.76 20.31
C THR A 189 17.23 12.66 19.20
N PRO A 190 16.86 13.78 18.55
CA PRO A 190 15.93 13.79 17.41
C PRO A 190 16.39 12.89 16.27
N THR A 191 17.69 12.90 15.93
CA THR A 191 18.28 12.06 14.88
C THR A 191 18.14 10.58 15.20
N GLN A 192 18.44 10.17 16.43
CA GLN A 192 18.29 8.77 16.84
C GLN A 192 16.82 8.33 16.91
N MET A 193 15.91 9.23 17.29
CA MET A 193 14.48 8.93 17.22
C MET A 193 14.01 8.76 15.76
N ALA A 194 14.60 9.53 14.84
CA ALA A 194 14.32 9.41 13.41
C ALA A 194 14.59 7.99 12.88
N ASP A 195 15.58 7.29 13.42
CA ASP A 195 15.89 5.90 13.08
C ASP A 195 14.82 4.92 13.59
N SER A 196 14.15 5.23 14.70
CA SER A 196 13.05 4.41 15.25
C SER A 196 11.76 4.53 14.44
N VAL A 197 11.52 5.68 13.80
CA VAL A 197 10.39 5.90 12.90
C VAL A 197 10.69 5.30 11.53
N LYS A 198 10.04 4.17 11.20
CA LYS A 198 10.29 3.40 9.96
C LYS A 198 9.53 3.94 8.74
N ILE A 199 9.52 5.26 8.58
CA ILE A 199 8.92 5.97 7.45
C ILE A 199 10.04 6.43 6.52
N ASP A 200 9.95 6.06 5.24
CA ASP A 200 10.79 6.62 4.17
C ASP A 200 10.32 8.03 3.83
N TRP A 201 10.69 8.97 4.70
CA TRP A 201 10.24 10.35 4.55
C TRP A 201 10.82 11.03 3.31
N ALA A 202 12.06 10.71 2.92
CA ALA A 202 12.67 11.26 1.71
C ALA A 202 11.89 10.84 0.47
N GLY A 203 11.52 9.55 0.38
CA GLY A 203 10.71 9.06 -0.73
C GLY A 203 9.28 9.60 -0.71
N LEU A 204 8.65 9.79 0.47
CA LEU A 204 7.30 10.36 0.57
C LEU A 204 7.27 11.85 0.19
N ALA A 205 8.18 12.65 0.75
CA ALA A 205 8.26 14.08 0.46
C ALA A 205 8.69 14.35 -0.99
N GLY A 206 9.53 13.47 -1.55
CA GLY A 206 9.96 13.50 -2.96
C GLY A 206 8.98 12.87 -3.95
N GLY A 207 7.91 12.22 -3.48
CA GLY A 207 6.90 11.55 -4.33
C GLY A 207 7.38 10.28 -5.03
N THR A 208 8.47 9.65 -4.56
CA THR A 208 9.03 8.42 -5.14
C THR A 208 8.63 7.16 -4.36
N ALA A 209 8.26 7.28 -3.08
CA ALA A 209 7.88 6.13 -2.25
C ALA A 209 6.42 5.69 -2.44
N LEU A 210 5.53 6.62 -2.79
CA LEU A 210 4.15 6.31 -3.16
C LEU A 210 3.65 7.33 -4.17
N THR A 211 2.62 6.96 -4.94
CA THR A 211 1.87 7.89 -5.79
C THR A 211 0.65 8.38 -5.01
N PRO A 212 0.59 9.66 -4.58
CA PRO A 212 -0.58 10.20 -3.88
C PRO A 212 -1.80 10.21 -4.80
N ASP A 213 -2.99 10.03 -4.23
CA ASP A 213 -4.25 10.25 -4.97
C ASP A 213 -4.40 11.73 -5.37
N ILE A 214 -3.90 12.63 -4.52
CA ILE A 214 -3.97 14.07 -4.70
C ILE A 214 -2.63 14.70 -4.25
N THR A 215 -2.07 15.57 -5.10
CA THR A 215 -0.93 16.42 -4.76
C THR A 215 -1.34 17.89 -4.80
N ILE A 216 -1.10 18.63 -3.71
CA ILE A 216 -1.47 20.04 -3.53
C ILE A 216 -0.20 20.85 -3.29
N PRO A 217 0.10 21.88 -4.10
CA PRO A 217 -0.42 22.18 -5.44
C PRO A 217 0.00 21.14 -6.51
N PRO A 218 -0.63 21.13 -7.70
CA PRO A 218 -1.69 22.03 -8.18
C PRO A 218 -3.12 21.54 -7.89
N GLY A 219 -3.29 20.40 -7.24
CA GLY A 219 -4.60 19.86 -6.88
C GLY A 219 -5.37 20.74 -5.90
N ALA A 220 -6.67 20.51 -5.81
CA ALA A 220 -7.55 21.15 -4.83
C ALA A 220 -7.88 20.20 -3.67
N TRP A 221 -8.27 20.76 -2.54
CA TRP A 221 -8.76 19.98 -1.40
C TRP A 221 -10.01 19.18 -1.78
N PRO A 222 -10.07 17.86 -1.49
CA PRO A 222 -11.19 17.03 -1.91
C PRO A 222 -12.43 17.19 -1.04
N SER A 223 -13.57 16.70 -1.56
CA SER A 223 -14.79 16.52 -0.78
C SER A 223 -14.76 15.20 0.00
N PHE A 224 -15.10 15.25 1.29
CA PHE A 224 -15.24 14.08 2.17
C PHE A 224 -16.70 13.66 2.39
N SER A 225 -17.60 14.00 1.46
CA SER A 225 -19.02 13.60 1.53
C SER A 225 -19.23 12.08 1.42
N ASN A 226 -18.26 11.34 0.86
CA ASN A 226 -18.28 9.87 0.80
C ASN A 226 -17.52 9.26 2.01
N PRO A 227 -18.20 8.55 2.92
CA PRO A 227 -17.55 7.96 4.10
C PRO A 227 -16.58 6.82 3.78
N SER A 228 -16.61 6.28 2.56
CA SER A 228 -15.66 5.26 2.09
C SER A 228 -14.46 5.86 1.34
N TYR A 229 -14.36 7.19 1.24
CA TYR A 229 -13.25 7.84 0.54
C TYR A 229 -12.08 8.11 1.50
N TRP A 230 -11.02 7.30 1.42
CA TRP A 230 -9.82 7.36 2.27
C TRP A 230 -8.56 7.65 1.44
N PRO A 231 -8.41 8.87 0.89
CA PRO A 231 -7.31 9.19 -0.01
C PRO A 231 -5.96 9.32 0.69
N THR A 232 -4.89 9.17 -0.08
CA THR A 232 -3.56 9.66 0.25
C THR A 232 -3.36 11.04 -0.38
N ILE A 233 -3.23 12.07 0.45
CA ILE A 233 -3.08 13.47 0.04
C ILE A 233 -1.67 13.92 0.39
N LEU A 234 -0.91 14.36 -0.61
CA LEU A 234 0.38 15.02 -0.44
C LEU A 234 0.21 16.53 -0.58
N VAL A 235 0.59 17.28 0.44
CA VAL A 235 0.65 18.73 0.44
C VAL A 235 2.12 19.18 0.47
N GLN A 236 2.52 19.94 -0.54
CA GLN A 236 3.84 20.53 -0.64
C GLN A 236 3.84 21.90 0.05
N GLY A 237 4.63 22.02 1.13
CA GLY A 237 4.75 23.23 1.94
C GLY A 237 3.90 23.19 3.21
N ASP A 238 3.74 24.37 3.81
CA ASP A 238 2.89 24.55 4.98
C ASP A 238 1.40 24.45 4.60
N PHE A 239 0.59 23.91 5.50
CA PHE A 239 -0.83 23.69 5.24
C PHE A 239 -1.71 23.99 6.43
N ALA A 240 -2.85 24.63 6.18
CA ALA A 240 -3.93 24.77 7.15
C ALA A 240 -5.08 23.83 6.77
N LEU A 241 -5.42 22.90 7.65
CA LEU A 241 -6.47 21.93 7.39
C LEU A 241 -7.83 22.66 7.30
N PRO A 242 -8.53 22.60 6.15
CA PRO A 242 -9.71 23.44 5.93
C PRO A 242 -10.99 22.88 6.56
N GLY A 243 -10.99 21.63 7.00
CA GLY A 243 -12.15 20.99 7.61
C GLY A 243 -11.92 19.52 7.93
N ASN A 244 -12.99 18.85 8.35
CA ASN A 244 -12.97 17.42 8.66
C ASN A 244 -12.58 16.59 7.43
N GLY A 245 -11.93 15.45 7.69
CA GLY A 245 -11.57 14.52 6.64
C GLY A 245 -11.02 13.20 7.18
N GLN A 246 -10.60 12.35 6.26
CA GLN A 246 -10.10 11.02 6.58
C GLN A 246 -9.07 10.55 5.55
N GLY A 247 -8.26 9.56 5.88
CA GLY A 247 -7.21 9.01 5.01
C GLY A 247 -5.81 9.30 5.50
N THR A 248 -4.86 9.33 4.57
CA THR A 248 -3.45 9.65 4.84
C THR A 248 -3.16 11.07 4.36
N LEU A 249 -2.83 11.98 5.27
CA LEU A 249 -2.40 13.34 4.93
C LEU A 249 -0.89 13.47 5.17
N ILE A 250 -0.17 13.83 4.12
CA ILE A 250 1.27 14.05 4.11
C ILE A 250 1.50 15.53 3.86
N VAL A 251 2.13 16.25 4.79
CA VAL A 251 2.43 17.69 4.68
C VAL A 251 3.93 17.87 4.76
N THR A 252 4.58 18.35 3.70
CA THR A 252 6.05 18.47 3.70
C THR A 252 6.57 19.62 4.57
N GLY A 253 5.74 20.62 4.84
CA GLY A 253 5.99 21.70 5.80
C GLY A 253 5.31 21.47 7.15
N SER A 254 4.78 22.55 7.72
CA SER A 254 4.08 22.62 9.00
C SER A 254 2.58 22.46 8.80
N LEU A 255 1.89 21.80 9.73
CA LEU A 255 0.44 21.61 9.67
C LEU A 255 -0.24 22.45 10.75
N THR A 256 -1.23 23.26 10.36
CA THR A 256 -2.11 23.96 11.30
C THR A 256 -3.52 23.36 11.24
N ILE A 257 -4.04 22.96 12.40
CA ILE A 257 -5.44 22.54 12.57
C ILE A 257 -6.11 23.56 13.49
N SER A 258 -7.22 24.16 13.06
CA SER A 258 -7.89 25.23 13.81
C SER A 258 -9.40 25.00 13.90
N GLY A 259 -9.98 25.33 15.06
CA GLY A 259 -11.42 25.22 15.32
C GLY A 259 -11.78 23.92 16.04
N SER A 260 -12.63 23.11 15.42
CA SER A 260 -13.10 21.82 15.94
C SER A 260 -13.05 20.77 14.82
N ILE A 261 -11.86 20.59 14.27
CA ILE A 261 -11.64 19.69 13.13
C ILE A 261 -11.26 18.30 13.62
N THR A 262 -11.88 17.29 13.01
CA THR A 262 -11.56 15.87 13.18
C THR A 262 -10.89 15.31 11.94
N TRP A 263 -9.76 14.64 12.12
CA TRP A 263 -9.13 13.80 11.09
C TRP A 263 -9.15 12.33 11.49
N ASP A 264 -9.74 11.48 10.66
CA ASP A 264 -9.72 10.03 10.87
C ASP A 264 -8.67 9.37 9.95
N GLY A 265 -7.55 8.93 10.52
CA GLY A 265 -6.49 8.27 9.76
C GLY A 265 -5.08 8.71 10.15
N VAL A 266 -4.20 8.83 9.16
CA VAL A 266 -2.77 9.08 9.37
C VAL A 266 -2.42 10.52 9.03
N LEU A 267 -1.69 11.19 9.93
CA LEU A 267 -1.08 12.51 9.70
C LEU A 267 0.45 12.37 9.71
N LEU A 268 1.09 12.70 8.60
CA LEU A 268 2.55 12.77 8.47
C LEU A 268 2.95 14.21 8.18
N VAL A 269 3.69 14.84 9.09
CA VAL A 269 4.05 16.26 9.02
C VAL A 269 5.57 16.42 9.05
N GLY A 270 6.10 17.15 8.07
CA GLY A 270 7.53 17.44 7.93
C GLY A 270 8.07 18.28 9.09
N ASN A 271 7.42 19.40 9.38
CA ASN A 271 7.78 20.25 10.51
C ASN A 271 6.87 19.93 11.72
N ASN A 272 6.54 20.95 12.52
CA ASN A 272 5.66 20.80 13.67
C ASN A 272 4.18 20.94 13.27
N LEU A 273 3.31 20.38 14.10
CA LEU A 273 1.85 20.55 14.01
C LEU A 273 1.41 21.57 15.07
N THR A 274 0.62 22.56 14.66
CA THR A 274 -0.07 23.50 15.53
C THR A 274 -1.55 23.15 15.59
N SER A 275 -2.11 23.02 16.79
CA SER A 275 -3.53 22.70 16.99
C SER A 275 -4.20 23.79 17.82
N ASN A 276 -5.04 24.60 17.19
CA ASN A 276 -5.79 25.69 17.81
C ASN A 276 -7.25 25.28 18.00
N GLY A 277 -7.78 25.32 19.22
CA GLY A 277 -9.15 24.87 19.52
C GLY A 277 -9.25 23.39 19.89
N ASP A 278 -10.44 22.81 19.80
CA ASP A 278 -10.76 21.44 20.26
C ASP A 278 -10.73 20.46 19.09
N ASN A 279 -9.53 20.19 18.57
CA ASN A 279 -9.32 19.30 17.42
C ASN A 279 -9.08 17.85 17.84
N ALA A 280 -9.48 16.94 16.97
CA ALA A 280 -9.32 15.50 17.14
C ALA A 280 -8.60 14.86 15.95
N VAL A 281 -7.77 13.87 16.24
CA VAL A 281 -7.18 12.97 15.26
C VAL A 281 -7.35 11.55 15.79
N ASN A 282 -8.09 10.72 15.07
CA ASN A 282 -8.28 9.32 15.43
C ASN A 282 -7.53 8.44 14.43
N GLY A 283 -6.35 7.99 14.82
CA GLY A 283 -5.46 7.18 13.99
C GLY A 283 -4.03 7.30 14.47
N ALA A 284 -3.12 7.85 13.67
CA ALA A 284 -1.74 8.06 14.09
C ALA A 284 -1.18 9.38 13.56
N THR A 285 -0.49 10.10 14.44
CA THR A 285 0.13 11.40 14.11
C THR A 285 1.64 11.30 14.25
N VAL A 286 2.37 11.67 13.20
CA VAL A 286 3.83 11.74 13.20
C VAL A 286 4.29 13.13 12.73
N THR A 287 5.04 13.83 13.55
CA THR A 287 5.52 15.20 13.29
C THR A 287 7.03 15.30 13.37
N GLY A 288 7.60 16.34 12.75
CA GLY A 288 9.03 16.58 12.73
C GLY A 288 9.80 15.67 11.78
N LEU A 289 9.13 15.10 10.77
CA LEU A 289 9.74 14.16 9.83
C LEU A 289 10.92 14.76 9.04
N ASN A 290 10.99 16.07 8.85
CA ASN A 290 12.12 16.76 8.22
C ASN A 290 13.44 16.61 8.99
N VAL A 291 13.42 16.18 10.26
CA VAL A 291 14.63 15.74 10.98
C VAL A 291 15.32 14.58 10.25
N LYS A 292 14.57 13.68 9.58
CA LYS A 292 15.12 12.62 8.73
C LYS A 292 15.88 13.15 7.51
N LEU A 293 15.60 14.40 7.09
CA LEU A 293 16.29 15.08 5.99
C LEU A 293 17.42 15.99 6.51
N GLY A 294 17.75 15.91 7.80
CA GLY A 294 18.78 16.72 8.44
C GLY A 294 18.31 18.09 8.95
N ALA A 295 17.01 18.37 8.94
CA ALA A 295 16.49 19.62 9.49
C ALA A 295 16.61 19.65 11.03
N THR A 296 16.94 20.81 11.58
CA THR A 296 16.80 21.09 13.01
C THR A 296 15.50 21.83 13.24
N LEU A 297 14.63 21.28 14.08
CA LEU A 297 13.31 21.84 14.38
C LEU A 297 13.23 22.22 15.86
N PRO A 298 12.54 23.32 16.20
CA PRO A 298 12.24 23.64 17.59
C PRO A 298 11.24 22.63 18.17
N GLN A 299 11.18 22.56 19.50
CA GLN A 299 10.13 21.79 20.18
C GLN A 299 8.74 22.25 19.73
N GLY A 300 7.88 21.32 19.33
CA GLY A 300 6.53 21.65 18.86
C GLY A 300 5.63 22.09 20.01
N ASP A 301 4.94 23.21 19.87
CA ASP A 301 3.98 23.70 20.87
C ASP A 301 2.53 23.41 20.44
N ILE A 302 1.81 22.67 21.28
CA ILE A 302 0.43 22.23 21.02
C ILE A 302 -0.60 23.13 21.74
N GLY A 303 -0.13 24.17 22.42
CA GLY A 303 -0.96 25.22 23.01
C GLY A 303 -1.88 24.74 24.13
N ASN A 304 -2.88 25.56 24.44
CA ASN A 304 -3.85 25.35 25.52
C ASN A 304 -5.11 24.60 25.04
N GLY A 305 -5.90 24.12 25.99
CA GLY A 305 -7.19 23.45 25.75
C GLY A 305 -7.05 21.96 25.49
N THR A 306 -8.21 21.30 25.37
CA THR A 306 -8.31 19.86 25.15
C THR A 306 -7.95 19.51 23.71
N LYS A 307 -7.21 18.42 23.54
CA LYS A 307 -6.81 17.88 22.25
C LYS A 307 -7.07 16.38 22.28
N SER A 308 -7.43 15.80 21.14
CA SER A 308 -7.79 14.37 21.09
C SER A 308 -7.01 13.65 20.00
N PHE A 309 -5.72 13.42 20.21
CA PHE A 309 -4.86 12.64 19.32
C PHE A 309 -4.86 11.18 19.79
N ASN A 310 -5.86 10.41 19.36
CA ASN A 310 -6.06 9.05 19.82
C ASN A 310 -5.57 8.03 18.83
N TYR A 311 -4.94 6.97 19.35
CA TYR A 311 -4.60 5.82 18.54
C TYR A 311 -5.84 5.06 18.07
N ASN A 312 -5.98 4.85 16.77
CA ASN A 312 -7.06 4.05 16.19
C ASN A 312 -6.55 3.18 15.03
N SER A 313 -6.34 1.90 15.31
CA SER A 313 -5.76 0.95 14.35
C SER A 313 -6.63 0.71 13.11
N CYS A 314 -7.96 0.81 13.24
CA CYS A 314 -8.88 0.61 12.11
C CYS A 314 -8.88 1.78 11.14
N ASN A 315 -8.80 3.01 11.64
CA ASN A 315 -8.64 4.19 10.78
C ASN A 315 -7.29 4.18 10.07
N ILE A 316 -6.22 3.74 10.75
CA ILE A 316 -4.91 3.55 10.11
C ILE A 316 -4.99 2.49 9.01
N ALA A 317 -5.61 1.34 9.28
CA ALA A 317 -5.75 0.27 8.28
C ALA A 317 -6.53 0.75 7.04
N LYS A 318 -7.57 1.57 7.22
CA LYS A 318 -8.31 2.18 6.09
C LYS A 318 -7.47 3.21 5.34
N ALA A 319 -6.75 4.08 6.05
CA ALA A 319 -5.87 5.08 5.46
C ALA A 319 -4.68 4.47 4.68
N MET A 320 -4.19 3.31 5.12
CA MET A 320 -3.12 2.55 4.49
C MET A 320 -3.63 1.54 3.44
N ALA A 321 -4.95 1.41 3.27
CA ALA A 321 -5.53 0.41 2.36
C ALA A 321 -5.08 0.64 0.91
N GLY A 322 -4.97 1.89 0.47
CA GLY A 322 -4.48 2.26 -0.86
C GLY A 322 -2.99 1.97 -1.10
N MET A 323 -2.21 1.75 -0.04
CA MET A 323 -0.81 1.31 -0.13
C MET A 323 -0.68 -0.21 -0.04
N GLY A 324 -1.80 -0.92 -0.03
CA GLY A 324 -1.78 -2.37 -0.10
C GLY A 324 -1.34 -2.86 -1.47
N GLN A 325 -0.79 -4.07 -1.50
CA GLN A 325 -0.41 -4.74 -2.73
C GLN A 325 -0.90 -6.18 -2.73
N LEU A 326 -1.09 -6.70 -3.94
CA LEU A 326 -1.39 -8.09 -4.15
C LEU A 326 -0.07 -8.86 -4.13
N VAL A 327 0.07 -9.79 -3.19
CA VAL A 327 1.29 -10.59 -3.03
C VAL A 327 0.95 -12.04 -3.27
N GLY A 328 1.63 -12.64 -4.26
CA GLY A 328 1.55 -14.08 -4.54
C GLY A 328 2.03 -14.92 -3.36
N TYR A 329 1.38 -16.05 -3.12
CA TYR A 329 1.86 -17.02 -2.14
C TYR A 329 3.02 -17.81 -2.75
N SER A 330 4.15 -17.85 -2.04
CA SER A 330 5.27 -18.73 -2.40
C SER A 330 4.80 -20.18 -2.50
N ASN A 331 5.18 -20.88 -3.58
CA ASN A 331 4.80 -22.27 -3.86
C ASN A 331 3.29 -22.53 -4.01
N ALA A 332 2.51 -21.52 -4.39
CA ALA A 332 1.08 -21.64 -4.66
C ALA A 332 0.72 -21.58 -6.15
N TRP A 333 1.72 -21.78 -7.01
CA TRP A 333 1.61 -21.77 -8.47
C TRP A 333 1.06 -23.10 -8.99
N VAL A 334 0.21 -23.03 -10.01
CA VAL A 334 -0.46 -24.18 -10.63
C VAL A 334 -0.39 -24.07 -12.15
N ASP A 335 0.16 -25.11 -12.80
CA ASP A 335 0.06 -25.30 -14.26
C ASP A 335 -1.25 -26.01 -14.62
N ASN A 336 -1.76 -25.69 -15.81
CA ASN A 336 -2.88 -26.34 -16.46
C ASN A 336 -4.18 -26.29 -15.63
N TRP A 337 -4.45 -25.14 -15.04
CA TRP A 337 -5.69 -24.91 -14.29
C TRP A 337 -6.91 -25.10 -15.21
N PRO A 338 -7.87 -25.99 -14.89
CA PRO A 338 -8.99 -26.28 -15.77
C PRO A 338 -9.80 -25.03 -16.13
N THR A 339 -9.99 -24.82 -17.42
CA THR A 339 -10.96 -23.88 -17.98
C THR A 339 -12.25 -24.66 -18.28
N TYR A 340 -13.37 -24.23 -17.72
CA TYR A 340 -14.71 -24.72 -18.02
C TYR A 340 -15.54 -23.58 -18.59
#